data_AF-A0A3C0AQP4-F1
#
_entry.id   AF-A0A3C0AQP4-F1
#
_cell.length_a   1.000
_cell.length_b   1.000
_cell.length_c   1.000
_cell.angle_alpha   90.00
_cell.angle_beta   90.00
_cell.angle_gamma   90.00
#
_symmetry.space_group_name_H-M   'P 1'
#
loop_
_entity.id
_entity.type
_entity.pdbx_description
1 polymer ?
#
loop_
_entity_poly.entity_id
_entity_poly.type
_entity_poly.pdbx_seq_one_letter_code
_entity_poly.pdbx_strand_id
1 'polypeptide(L)'
;MTTQFDILILGSGPAATRIAEQCAEKFKVAVIDSQQIGGTCALHGCNPKKVLVHAAELADWTRRSKGQLIADDSQARIDWSQLIAFKETFTKPVTPQKTKKFEKKNISIIQGTARFTGLQ
;
A
#
# COMPACT_ATOMS: atom_id res chain seq x y z
N MET A 1 15.66 -27.87 7.08
CA MET A 1 16.54 -27.01 7.90
C MET A 1 15.70 -25.89 8.50
N THR A 2 15.94 -25.53 9.76
CA THR A 2 15.21 -24.46 10.46
C THR A 2 16.08 -23.22 10.50
N THR A 3 15.59 -22.09 9.98
CA THR A 3 16.29 -20.81 10.05
C THR A 3 15.82 -20.03 11.27
N GLN A 4 16.75 -19.59 12.12
CA GLN A 4 16.45 -18.77 13.30
C GLN A 4 16.54 -17.27 13.02
N PHE A 5 15.60 -16.54 13.62
CA PHE A 5 15.48 -15.08 13.66
C PHE A 5 15.14 -14.68 15.10
N ASP A 6 15.57 -13.49 15.51
CA ASP A 6 15.19 -12.94 16.81
C ASP A 6 13.71 -12.51 16.80
N ILE A 7 13.24 -12.00 15.66
CA ILE A 7 11.87 -11.50 15.49
C ILE A 7 11.31 -11.94 14.14
N LEU A 8 10.12 -12.56 14.18
CA LEU A 8 9.31 -12.90 13.01
C LEU A 8 8.08 -11.99 12.99
N ILE A 9 7.88 -11.27 11.88
CA ILE A 9 6.75 -10.35 11.69
C ILE A 9 5.85 -10.91 10.60
N LEU A 10 4.58 -11.14 10.93
CA LEU A 10 3.59 -11.65 10.00
C LEU A 10 2.81 -10.49 9.38
N GLY A 11 2.97 -10.31 8.07
CA GLY A 11 2.43 -9.23 7.25
C GLY A 11 3.44 -8.12 6.96
N SER A 12 3.18 -7.36 5.90
CA SER A 12 4.04 -6.25 5.42
C SER A 12 3.31 -4.89 5.39
N GLY A 13 2.17 -4.80 6.05
CA GLY A 13 1.37 -3.58 6.17
C GLY A 13 2.08 -2.47 6.97
N PRO A 14 1.44 -1.29 7.12
CA PRO A 14 2.06 -0.13 7.76
C PRO A 14 2.60 -0.41 9.18
N ALA A 15 1.80 -1.10 10.02
CA ALA A 15 2.22 -1.46 11.38
C ALA A 15 3.43 -2.39 11.37
N ALA A 16 3.37 -3.48 10.61
CA ALA A 16 4.46 -4.44 10.48
C ALA A 16 5.75 -3.79 9.93
N THR A 17 5.62 -2.92 8.93
CA THR A 17 6.74 -2.17 8.35
C THR A 17 7.43 -1.33 9.41
N ARG A 18 6.65 -0.59 10.21
CA ARG A 18 7.19 0.28 11.25
C ARG A 18 7.99 -0.50 12.29
N ILE A 19 7.43 -1.63 12.74
CA ILE A 19 8.07 -2.52 13.73
C ILE A 19 9.32 -3.15 13.13
N ALA A 20 9.25 -3.70 11.92
CA ALA A 20 10.38 -4.33 11.24
C ALA A 20 11.58 -3.39 11.13
N GLU A 21 11.34 -2.16 10.68
CA GLU A 21 12.40 -1.16 10.51
C GLU A 21 13.08 -0.75 11.81
N GLN A 22 12.34 -0.76 12.92
CA GLN A 22 12.80 -0.42 14.26
C GLN A 22 13.60 -1.58 14.86
N CYS A 23 13.05 -2.78 14.78
CA CYS A 23 13.67 -3.99 15.31
C CYS A 23 14.96 -4.36 14.58
N ALA A 24 15.03 -4.13 13.26
CA ALA A 24 16.21 -4.44 12.45
C ALA A 24 17.47 -3.63 12.83
N GLU A 25 17.33 -2.60 13.67
CA GLU A 25 18.48 -1.85 14.19
C GLU A 25 19.27 -2.65 15.24
N LYS A 26 18.64 -3.67 15.86
CA LYS A 26 19.24 -4.44 16.97
C LYS A 26 19.08 -5.96 16.84
N PHE A 27 18.19 -6.42 15.96
CA PHE A 27 17.75 -7.81 15.89
C PHE A 27 17.77 -8.32 14.45
N LYS A 28 17.97 -9.63 14.29
CA LYS A 28 17.80 -10.32 13.01
C LYS A 28 16.31 -10.55 12.77
N VAL A 29 15.73 -9.77 11.85
CA VAL A 29 14.29 -9.74 11.58
C VAL A 29 13.96 -10.44 10.26
N ALA A 30 12.87 -11.21 10.26
CA ALA A 30 12.19 -11.63 9.03
C ALA A 30 10.74 -11.12 9.00
N VAL A 31 10.33 -10.62 7.83
CA VAL A 31 8.96 -10.25 7.50
C VAL A 31 8.39 -11.30 6.57
N ILE A 32 7.23 -11.88 6.93
CA ILE A 32 6.54 -12.89 6.14
C ILE A 32 5.22 -12.34 5.63
N ASP A 33 4.99 -12.34 4.33
CA ASP A 33 3.70 -11.95 3.75
C ASP A 33 3.30 -12.89 2.61
N SER A 34 2.03 -13.25 2.55
CA SER A 34 1.48 -14.11 1.49
C SER A 34 1.15 -13.32 0.22
N GLN A 35 1.01 -12.00 0.34
CA GLN A 35 0.64 -11.10 -0.74
C GLN A 35 1.80 -10.17 -1.11
N GLN A 36 1.51 -9.15 -1.91
CA GLN A 36 2.46 -8.11 -2.29
C GLN A 36 2.96 -7.33 -1.06
N ILE A 37 4.26 -7.10 -1.01
CA ILE A 37 4.89 -6.29 0.04
C ILE A 37 4.36 -4.86 -0.04
N GLY A 38 3.80 -4.37 1.08
CA GLY A 38 3.12 -3.08 1.12
C GLY A 38 1.91 -3.08 2.03
N GLY A 39 1.18 -4.20 2.02
CA GLY A 39 -0.09 -4.40 2.71
C GLY A 39 -1.26 -3.62 2.13
N THR A 40 -2.45 -3.86 2.69
CA THR A 40 -3.73 -3.39 2.13
C THR A 40 -3.81 -1.88 1.97
N CYS A 41 -3.49 -1.11 3.00
CA CYS A 41 -3.64 0.35 2.99
C CYS A 41 -3.00 1.02 1.76
N ALA A 42 -1.78 0.60 1.42
CA ALA A 42 -1.01 1.21 0.34
C ALA A 42 -1.39 0.67 -1.05
N LEU A 43 -1.71 -0.63 -1.16
CA LEU A 43 -1.90 -1.29 -2.45
C LEU A 43 -3.38 -1.35 -2.89
N HIS A 44 -4.29 -1.55 -1.94
CA HIS A 44 -5.69 -1.90 -2.21
C HIS A 44 -6.69 -1.18 -1.29
N GLY A 45 -6.23 -0.22 -0.47
CA GLY A 45 -7.02 0.41 0.58
C GLY A 45 -6.99 1.92 0.50
N CYS A 46 -6.53 2.57 1.57
CA CYS A 46 -6.60 4.02 1.75
C CYS A 46 -6.00 4.82 0.59
N ASN A 47 -4.82 4.44 0.08
CA ASN A 47 -4.15 5.18 -0.99
C ASN A 47 -4.96 5.18 -2.30
N PRO A 48 -5.28 4.02 -2.91
CA PRO A 48 -6.10 4.01 -4.12
C PRO A 48 -7.50 4.60 -3.87
N LYS A 49 -8.10 4.35 -2.70
CA LYS A 49 -9.39 4.95 -2.31
C LYS A 49 -9.37 6.47 -2.37
N LYS A 50 -8.30 7.11 -1.88
CA LYS A 50 -8.20 8.57 -1.83
C LYS A 50 -8.17 9.18 -3.23
N VAL A 51 -7.50 8.53 -4.17
CA VAL A 51 -7.47 8.94 -5.59
C VAL A 51 -8.86 8.83 -6.23
N LEU A 52 -9.54 7.69 -6.03
CA LEU A 52 -10.87 7.46 -6.61
C LEU A 52 -11.93 8.42 -6.07
N VAL A 53 -11.93 8.64 -4.74
CA VAL A 53 -12.86 9.57 -4.10
C VAL A 53 -12.62 11.00 -4.58
N HIS A 54 -11.37 11.41 -4.73
CA HIS A 54 -11.05 12.76 -5.21
C HIS A 54 -11.59 13.02 -6.63
N ALA A 55 -11.47 12.04 -7.53
CA ALA A 55 -12.03 12.17 -8.88
C ALA A 55 -13.57 12.28 -8.87
N ALA A 56 -14.24 11.53 -7.98
CA ALA A 56 -15.68 11.61 -7.81
C ALA A 56 -16.12 12.96 -7.22
N GLU A 57 -15.40 13.48 -6.22
CA GLU A 57 -15.64 14.79 -5.62
C GLU A 57 -15.49 15.91 -6.66
N LEU A 58 -14.45 15.87 -7.49
CA LEU A 58 -14.23 16.86 -8.56
C LEU A 58 -15.39 16.89 -9.56
N ALA A 59 -15.82 15.71 -10.03
CA ALA A 59 -16.94 15.61 -10.97
C ALA A 59 -18.25 16.13 -10.33
N ASP A 60 -18.49 15.78 -9.07
CA ASP A 60 -19.68 16.21 -8.33
C ASP A 60 -19.71 17.73 -8.08
N TRP A 61 -18.59 18.31 -7.62
CA TRP A 61 -18.46 19.76 -7.42
C TRP A 61 -18.64 20.52 -8.72
N THR A 62 -18.06 20.04 -9.82
CA THR A 62 -18.20 20.67 -11.13
C THR A 62 -19.67 20.69 -11.56
N ARG A 63 -20.36 19.55 -11.44
CA ARG A 63 -21.79 19.45 -11.80
C ARG A 63 -22.67 20.38 -10.97
N ARG A 64 -22.42 20.49 -9.66
CA ARG A 64 -23.22 21.33 -8.74
C ARG A 64 -22.96 22.83 -8.91
N SER A 65 -21.87 23.22 -9.57
CA SER A 65 -21.43 24.61 -9.67
C SER A 65 -21.72 25.25 -11.03
N LYS A 66 -22.34 24.50 -11.95
CA LYS A 66 -22.74 25.00 -13.27
C LYS A 66 -23.69 26.19 -13.17
N GLY A 67 -23.45 27.20 -13.99
CA GLY A 67 -24.25 28.43 -14.06
C GLY A 67 -23.99 29.40 -12.91
N GLN A 68 -23.14 29.02 -11.95
CA GLN A 68 -22.80 29.85 -10.79
C GLN A 68 -21.30 30.16 -10.75
N LEU A 69 -20.47 29.12 -10.80
CA LEU A 69 -19.01 29.22 -10.75
C LEU A 69 -18.33 28.56 -11.95
N ILE A 70 -19.03 27.64 -12.62
CA ILE A 70 -18.56 26.93 -13.82
C ILE A 70 -19.54 27.20 -14.96
N ALA A 71 -19.06 27.34 -16.20
CA ALA A 71 -19.90 27.49 -17.37
C ALA A 71 -20.91 26.33 -17.52
N ASP A 72 -22.14 26.64 -17.94
CA ASP A 72 -23.23 25.66 -18.03
C ASP A 72 -22.95 24.52 -19.02
N ASP A 73 -22.24 24.83 -20.10
CA ASP A 73 -21.85 23.90 -21.16
C ASP A 73 -20.67 22.99 -20.79
N SER A 74 -20.01 23.24 -19.65
CA SER A 74 -18.89 22.40 -19.18
C SER A 74 -19.28 20.93 -19.03
N GLN A 75 -18.37 20.00 -19.36
CA GLN A 75 -18.62 18.56 -19.20
C GLN A 75 -17.51 17.95 -18.34
N ALA A 76 -17.79 17.69 -17.07
CA ALA A 76 -16.92 16.87 -16.22
C ALA A 76 -17.27 15.40 -16.42
N ARG A 77 -16.39 14.66 -17.10
CA ARG A 77 -16.49 13.21 -17.27
C ARG A 77 -15.24 12.56 -16.73
N ILE A 78 -15.42 11.49 -15.95
CA ILE A 78 -14.31 10.68 -15.49
C ILE A 78 -13.94 9.71 -16.61
N ASP A 79 -12.73 9.84 -17.14
CA ASP A 79 -12.10 8.78 -17.91
C ASP A 79 -11.57 7.72 -16.94
N TRP A 80 -12.22 6.56 -16.92
CA TRP A 80 -11.88 5.49 -16.01
C TRP A 80 -10.46 4.94 -16.22
N SER A 81 -10.04 4.82 -17.48
CA SER A 81 -8.72 4.31 -17.84
C SER A 81 -7.62 5.24 -17.35
N GLN A 82 -7.79 6.55 -17.54
CA GLN A 82 -6.85 7.56 -17.03
C GLN A 82 -6.85 7.61 -15.49
N LEU A 83 -8.01 7.50 -14.84
CA LEU A 83 -8.11 7.48 -13.39
C LEU A 83 -7.38 6.28 -12.78
N ILE A 84 -7.55 5.09 -13.36
CA ILE A 84 -6.86 3.88 -12.91
C ILE A 84 -5.36 3.99 -13.14
N ALA A 85 -4.92 4.47 -14.31
CA ALA A 85 -3.50 4.72 -14.59
C ALA A 85 -2.89 5.71 -13.58
N PHE A 86 -3.60 6.80 -13.27
CA PHE A 86 -3.15 7.78 -12.28
C PHE A 86 -3.07 7.16 -10.87
N LYS A 87 -4.10 6.42 -10.43
CA LYS A 87 -4.09 5.67 -9.16
C LYS A 87 -2.87 4.73 -9.07
N GLU A 88 -2.54 4.05 -10.16
CA GLU A 88 -1.41 3.12 -10.21
C GLU A 88 -0.05 3.78 -10.00
N THR A 89 0.11 5.07 -10.30
CA THR A 89 1.35 5.82 -9.99
C THR A 89 1.64 5.85 -8.48
N PHE A 90 0.61 5.72 -7.63
CA PHE A 90 0.74 5.66 -6.17
C PHE A 90 0.93 4.24 -5.63
N THR A 91 0.43 3.22 -6.34
CA THR A 91 0.43 1.83 -5.84
C THR A 91 1.60 1.01 -6.40
N LYS A 92 1.93 1.14 -7.69
CA LYS A 92 3.00 0.36 -8.36
C LYS A 92 4.37 0.53 -7.70
N PRO A 93 4.80 1.73 -7.25
CA PRO A 93 6.12 1.88 -6.64
C PRO A 93 6.23 1.29 -5.23
N VAL A 94 5.12 1.02 -4.53
CA VAL A 94 5.11 0.65 -3.11
C VAL A 94 5.92 -0.62 -2.85
N THR A 95 5.64 -1.69 -3.59
CA THR A 95 6.31 -2.98 -3.43
C THR A 95 7.82 -2.89 -3.69
N PRO A 96 8.31 -2.44 -4.85
CA PRO A 96 9.75 -2.37 -5.10
C PRO A 96 10.47 -1.42 -4.14
N GLN A 97 9.88 -0.29 -3.78
CA GLN A 97 10.49 0.64 -2.82
C GLN A 97 10.59 0.03 -1.42
N LYS A 98 9.53 -0.64 -0.95
CA LYS A 98 9.51 -1.26 0.38
C LYS A 98 10.44 -2.47 0.44
N THR A 99 10.46 -3.31 -0.59
CA THR A 99 11.41 -4.43 -0.71
C THR A 99 12.85 -3.92 -0.63
N LYS A 100 13.22 -2.91 -1.43
CA LYS A 100 14.55 -2.30 -1.39
C LYS A 100 14.89 -1.69 -0.02
N LYS A 101 13.89 -1.11 0.68
CA LYS A 101 14.07 -0.56 2.02
C LYS A 101 14.34 -1.65 3.06
N PHE A 102 13.64 -2.77 2.98
CA PHE A 102 13.86 -3.94 3.83
C PHE A 102 15.24 -4.56 3.58
N GLU A 103 15.63 -4.76 2.32
CA GLU A 103 16.95 -5.25 1.94
C GLU A 103 18.07 -4.36 2.49
N LYS A 104 17.95 -3.03 2.34
CA LYS A 104 18.92 -2.07 2.87
C LYS A 104 19.07 -2.14 4.39
N LYS A 105 18.03 -2.58 5.10
CA LYS A 105 18.04 -2.77 6.57
C LYS A 105 18.37 -4.22 6.97
N ASN A 106 18.79 -5.07 6.05
CA ASN A 106 19.06 -6.50 6.28
C ASN A 106 17.85 -7.27 6.83
N ILE A 107 16.63 -6.81 6.52
CA ILE A 107 15.40 -7.52 6.88
C ILE A 107 15.15 -8.61 5.84
N SER A 108 15.06 -9.86 6.28
CA SER A 108 14.73 -10.97 5.39
C SER A 108 13.25 -10.92 5.01
N ILE A 109 12.95 -11.03 3.72
CA ILE A 109 11.59 -11.09 3.21
C ILE A 109 11.29 -12.54 2.84
N ILE A 110 10.22 -13.09 3.41
CA ILE A 110 9.76 -14.45 3.11
C ILE A 110 8.36 -14.33 2.52
N GLN A 111 8.21 -14.69 1.25
CA GLN A 111 6.89 -14.66 0.62
C GLN A 111 6.18 -16.00 0.85
N GLY A 112 5.05 -15.96 1.55
CA GLY A 112 4.27 -17.15 1.87
C GLY A 112 3.32 -16.96 3.05
N THR A 113 2.52 -17.99 3.32
CA THR A 113 1.60 -18.02 4.46
C THR A 113 2.29 -18.59 5.68
N ALA A 114 2.23 -17.87 6.80
CA ALA A 114 2.79 -18.32 8.08
C ALA A 114 1.73 -19.00 8.95
N ARG A 115 2.18 -19.96 9.77
CA ARG A 115 1.38 -20.63 10.80
C ARG A 115 2.27 -20.94 12.01
N PHE A 116 1.72 -20.80 13.22
CA PHE A 116 2.39 -21.24 14.45
C PHE A 116 2.42 -22.78 14.53
N THR A 117 3.59 -23.33 14.87
CA THR A 117 3.83 -24.79 14.95
C THR A 117 4.03 -25.29 16.38
N GLY A 118 4.01 -24.42 17.39
CA GLY A 118 4.11 -24.81 18.80
C GLY A 118 2.88 -25.58 19.27
N LEU A 119 3.05 -26.38 20.32
CA LEU A 119 1.93 -27.05 21.02
C LEU A 119 1.05 -25.98 21.69
N GLN A 120 -0.27 -26.07 21.48
CA GLN A 120 -1.27 -25.28 22.20
C GLN A 120 -1.50 -25.85 23.60
#